data_AF-A0A812R301-F1
#
_entry.id   AF-A0A812R301-F1
#
_cell.length_a   1.000
_cell.length_b   1.000
_cell.length_c   1.000
_cell.angle_alpha   90.00
_cell.angle_beta   90.00
_cell.angle_gamma   90.00
#
_symmetry.space_group_name_H-M   'P 1'
#
loop_
_entity.id
_entity.type
_entity.pdbx_description
1 polymer ?
#
loop_
_entity_poly.entity_id
_entity_poly.type
_entity_poly.pdbx_seq_one_letter_code
_entity_poly.pdbx_strand_id
1 'polypeptide(L)'
;MHHLGGAFILPGERVRLLENEKAFRAAFGRFPADSLNGYTAEKWSRRGQECIIEKAFNDRTITCVFADGTRLDFPNEVVDGYSDKD
;
A
#
# COMPACT_ATOMS: atom_id res chain seq x y z
N MET A 1 5.91 -25.86 -7.14
CA MET A 1 5.24 -25.29 -5.95
C MET A 1 6.05 -24.09 -5.49
N HIS A 2 5.62 -22.86 -5.76
CA HIS A 2 6.22 -21.68 -5.15
C HIS A 2 5.27 -21.22 -4.04
N HIS A 3 5.63 -21.49 -2.79
CA HIS A 3 5.11 -20.69 -1.67
C HIS A 3 5.79 -19.32 -1.78
N LEU A 4 5.21 -18.40 -2.56
CA LEU A 4 5.57 -16.99 -2.46
C LEU A 4 4.92 -16.49 -1.17
N GLY A 5 5.72 -16.32 -0.12
CA GLY A 5 5.28 -15.68 1.11
C GLY A 5 4.64 -14.34 0.77
N GLY A 6 3.42 -14.12 1.26
CA GLY A 6 2.73 -12.84 1.09
C GLY A 6 3.53 -11.70 1.73
N ALA A 7 3.29 -10.48 1.28
CA ALA A 7 3.93 -9.31 1.86
C ALA A 7 3.54 -9.15 3.34
N PHE A 8 4.53 -8.92 4.19
CA PHE A 8 4.30 -8.63 5.61
C PHE A 8 4.00 -7.15 5.80
N ILE A 9 2.89 -6.85 6.46
CA ILE A 9 2.51 -5.47 6.79
C ILE A 9 3.01 -5.16 8.20
N LEU A 10 4.29 -4.82 8.31
CA LEU A 10 4.97 -4.52 9.58
C LEU A 10 5.85 -3.27 9.44
N PRO A 11 5.93 -2.42 10.48
CA PRO A 11 6.89 -1.31 10.50
C PRO A 11 8.33 -1.77 10.26
N GLY A 12 9.05 -1.04 9.41
CA GLY A 12 10.41 -1.34 8.98
C GLY A 12 10.50 -2.21 7.72
N GLU A 13 9.41 -2.86 7.30
CA GLU A 13 9.42 -3.73 6.12
C GLU A 13 9.49 -2.91 4.84
N ARG A 14 10.31 -3.38 3.89
CA ARG A 14 10.36 -2.86 2.54
C ARG A 14 9.33 -3.59 1.69
N VAL A 15 8.41 -2.84 1.10
CA VAL A 15 7.36 -3.38 0.24
C VAL A 15 7.32 -2.65 -1.09
N ARG A 16 6.77 -3.33 -2.11
CA ARG A 16 6.46 -2.73 -3.41
C ARG A 16 4.96 -2.48 -3.52
N LEU A 17 4.58 -1.34 -4.08
CA LEU A 17 3.19 -1.04 -4.39
C LEU A 17 2.77 -1.70 -5.71
N LEU A 18 1.50 -2.07 -5.84
CA LEU A 18 0.93 -2.63 -7.07
C LEU A 18 1.25 -1.74 -8.27
N GLU A 19 1.80 -2.34 -9.32
CA GLU A 19 2.04 -1.66 -10.60
C GLU A 19 0.76 -1.62 -11.46
N ASN A 20 -0.10 -2.63 -11.39
CA ASN A 20 -1.29 -2.67 -12.23
C ASN A 20 -2.29 -1.56 -11.87
N GLU A 21 -2.66 -0.74 -12.86
CA GLU A 21 -3.59 0.39 -12.70
C GLU A 21 -4.91 0.00 -12.03
N LYS A 22 -5.58 -1.01 -12.61
CA LYS A 22 -6.92 -1.41 -12.20
C LYS A 22 -6.91 -1.95 -10.78
N ALA A 23 -5.93 -2.80 -10.46
CA ALA A 23 -5.77 -3.36 -9.12
C ALA A 23 -5.44 -2.26 -8.09
N PHE A 24 -4.49 -1.37 -8.41
CA PHE A 24 -4.13 -0.27 -7.54
C PHE A 24 -5.30 0.67 -7.27
N ARG A 25 -6.10 1.02 -8.30
CA ARG A 25 -7.28 1.87 -8.11
C ARG A 25 -8.35 1.17 -7.26
N ALA A 26 -8.55 -0.12 -7.46
CA ALA A 26 -9.53 -0.91 -6.71
C ALA A 26 -9.17 -1.06 -5.22
N ALA A 27 -7.89 -1.06 -4.87
CA ALA A 27 -7.42 -1.14 -3.48
C ALA A 27 -7.97 0.00 -2.58
N PHE A 28 -8.32 1.14 -3.16
CA PHE A 28 -8.92 2.26 -2.43
C PHE A 28 -10.44 2.13 -2.24
N GLY A 29 -11.05 1.02 -2.66
CA GLY A 29 -12.51 0.85 -2.68
C GLY A 29 -13.18 0.98 -1.30
N ARG A 30 -12.46 0.70 -0.20
CA ARG A 30 -12.95 0.90 1.18
C ARG A 30 -13.00 2.35 1.63
N PHE A 31 -12.35 3.26 0.89
CA PHE A 31 -12.22 4.68 1.24
C PHE A 31 -12.73 5.60 0.12
N PRO A 32 -14.00 5.46 -0.30
CA PRO A 32 -14.56 6.33 -1.33
C PRO A 32 -14.62 7.78 -0.81
N ALA A 33 -14.03 8.70 -1.55
CA ALA A 33 -13.99 10.14 -1.23
C ALA A 33 -13.31 10.51 0.11
N ASP A 34 -12.56 9.59 0.73
CA ASP A 34 -11.77 9.89 1.92
C ASP A 34 -10.57 10.79 1.55
N SER A 35 -10.39 11.91 2.25
CA SER A 35 -9.35 12.88 1.97
C SER A 35 -7.95 12.43 2.36
N LEU A 36 -7.82 11.49 3.30
CA LEU A 36 -6.55 10.99 3.81
C LEU A 36 -6.20 9.64 3.18
N ASN A 37 -7.10 8.66 3.27
CA ASN A 37 -6.89 7.27 2.86
C ASN A 37 -7.36 6.99 1.43
N GLY A 38 -8.14 7.89 0.83
CA GLY A 38 -8.65 7.73 -0.53
C GLY A 38 -7.59 7.87 -1.62
N TYR A 39 -8.01 7.59 -2.84
CA TYR A 39 -7.18 7.69 -4.04
C TYR A 39 -6.90 9.16 -4.40
N THR A 40 -5.64 9.49 -4.68
CA THR A 40 -5.21 10.79 -5.21
C THR A 40 -4.24 10.63 -6.38
N ALA A 41 -4.05 11.70 -7.17
CA ALA A 41 -3.06 11.71 -8.24
C ALA A 41 -1.62 11.55 -7.72
N GLU A 42 -1.35 12.02 -6.50
CA GLU A 42 -0.05 11.84 -5.85
C GLU A 42 0.19 10.37 -5.53
N LYS A 43 -0.77 9.68 -4.90
CA LYS A 43 -0.69 8.25 -4.61
C LYS A 43 -0.57 7.41 -5.87
N TRP A 44 -1.27 7.79 -6.93
CA TRP A 44 -1.16 7.16 -8.25
C TRP A 44 0.27 7.18 -8.81
N SER A 45 0.99 8.28 -8.62
CA SER A 45 2.37 8.41 -9.11
C SER A 45 3.34 7.44 -8.42
N ARG A 46 2.94 6.85 -7.28
CA ARG A 46 3.74 5.91 -6.48
C ARG A 46 3.56 4.44 -6.84
N ARG A 47 2.67 4.08 -7.78
CA ARG A 47 2.51 2.70 -8.25
C ARG A 47 3.83 2.07 -8.67
N GLY A 48 4.00 0.78 -8.37
CA GLY A 48 5.20 0.01 -8.71
C GLY A 48 6.45 0.41 -7.94
N GLN A 49 6.44 1.52 -7.19
CA GLN A 49 7.57 1.96 -6.39
C GLN A 49 7.69 1.15 -5.10
N GLU A 50 8.91 1.12 -4.58
CA GLU A 50 9.20 0.58 -3.25
C GLU A 50 9.11 1.68 -2.19
N CYS A 51 8.72 1.27 -0.99
CA CYS A 51 8.68 2.13 0.19
C CYS A 51 9.00 1.31 1.45
N ILE A 52 9.29 2.00 2.55
CA ILE A 52 9.36 1.41 3.88
C ILE A 52 8.05 1.69 4.60
N ILE A 53 7.46 0.67 5.22
CA ILE A 53 6.32 0.85 6.12
C ILE A 53 6.83 1.54 7.40
N GLU A 54 6.41 2.77 7.67
CA GLU A 54 6.74 3.47 8.92
C GLU A 54 5.76 3.07 10.04
N LYS A 55 4.48 2.93 9.70
CA LYS A 55 3.40 2.59 10.63
C LYS A 55 2.36 1.70 9.98
N ALA A 56 1.74 0.84 10.78
CA ALA A 56 0.57 0.07 10.42
C ALA A 56 -0.56 0.37 11.43
N PHE A 57 -1.78 0.50 10.94
CA PHE A 57 -2.95 0.91 11.72
C PHE A 57 -4.02 -0.19 11.76
N ASN A 58 -4.89 -0.13 12.77
CA ASN A 58 -5.94 -1.13 12.98
C ASN A 58 -7.04 -1.12 11.89
N ASP A 59 -7.15 -0.03 11.12
CA ASP A 59 -8.09 0.09 9.99
C ASP A 59 -7.55 -0.49 8.67
N ARG A 60 -6.44 -1.25 8.76
CA ARG A 60 -5.73 -1.86 7.64
C ARG A 60 -5.23 -0.82 6.65
N THR A 61 -4.60 0.21 7.19
CA THR A 61 -3.81 1.19 6.45
C THR A 61 -2.38 1.20 6.95
N ILE A 62 -1.48 1.75 6.14
CA ILE A 62 -0.06 1.92 6.43
C ILE A 62 0.42 3.31 6.03
N THR A 63 1.36 3.86 6.80
CA THR A 63 2.16 5.00 6.35
C THR A 63 3.40 4.48 5.62
N CYS A 64 3.54 4.85 4.35
CA CYS A 64 4.69 4.50 3.50
C CYS A 64 5.66 5.69 3.40
N VAL A 65 6.96 5.43 3.61
CA VAL A 65 8.04 6.39 3.37
C VAL A 65 8.77 6.00 2.08
N PHE A 66 8.80 6.92 1.12
CA PHE A 66 9.49 6.75 -0.17
C PHE A 66 10.94 7.26 -0.11
N ALA A 67 11.74 6.93 -1.13
CA ALA A 67 13.14 7.31 -1.20
C ALA A 67 13.38 8.83 -1.22
N ASP A 68 12.41 9.62 -1.69
CA ASP A 68 12.43 11.09 -1.67
C ASP A 68 12.01 11.68 -0.31
N GLY A 69 11.70 10.82 0.67
CA GLY A 69 11.26 11.22 2.01
C GLY A 69 9.77 11.55 2.10
N THR A 70 9.01 11.48 1.00
CA THR A 70 7.56 11.66 1.02
C THR A 70 6.91 10.57 1.88
N ARG A 71 5.91 10.98 2.68
CA ARG A 71 5.10 10.10 3.53
C ARG A 71 3.64 10.16 3.08
N LEU A 72 3.07 8.99 2.80
CA LEU A 72 1.67 8.88 2.38
C LEU A 72 1.03 7.64 3.00
N ASP A 73 -0.25 7.77 3.34
CA ASP A 73 -1.04 6.66 3.86
C ASP A 73 -1.72 5.88 2.73
N PHE A 74 -1.70 4.55 2.83
CA PHE A 74 -2.32 3.66 1.86
C PHE A 74 -3.12 2.54 2.55
N PRO A 75 -4.19 2.04 1.92
CA PRO A 75 -4.79 0.75 2.29
C PRO A 75 -3.76 -0.38 2.10
N ASN A 76 -3.76 -1.40 2.97
CA ASN A 76 -2.82 -2.53 2.83
C ASN A 76 -2.89 -3.20 1.44
N GLU A 77 -4.07 -3.17 0.82
CA GLU A 77 -4.37 -3.76 -0.49
C GLU A 77 -3.54 -3.16 -1.65
N VAL A 78 -2.86 -2.03 -1.46
CA VAL A 78 -1.94 -1.51 -2.49
C VAL A 78 -0.60 -2.23 -2.50
N VAL A 79 -0.28 -3.06 -1.49
CA VAL A 79 0.99 -3.76 -1.39
C VAL A 79 0.96 -5.01 -2.28
N ASP A 80 1.94 -5.13 -3.18
CA ASP A 80 2.07 -6.30 -4.04
C ASP A 80 2.32 -7.57 -3.21
N GLY A 81 1.57 -8.63 -3.51
CA GLY A 81 1.56 -9.85 -2.71
C GLY A 81 0.84 -9.74 -1.36
N TYR A 82 0.15 -8.63 -1.07
CA TYR A 82 -0.78 -8.59 0.06
C TYR A 82 -1.90 -9.61 -0.14
N SER A 83 -2.14 -10.42 0.88
CA SER A 83 -3.30 -11.29 0.97
C SER A 83 -3.88 -11.07 2.35
N ASP A 84 -5.16 -10.75 2.39
CA ASP A 84 -5.95 -10.79 3.63
C ASP A 84 -6.08 -12.28 3.98
N LYS A 85 -5.10 -12.80 4.72
CA LYS A 85 -5.22 -14.13 5.32
C LYS A 85 -6.02 -13.92 6.59
N ASP A 86 -7.27 -14.37 6.56
CA ASP A 86 -7.99 -14.76 7.77
C ASP A 86 -7.18 -15.79 8.57
#